data_AF-A0A1Y2GI51-F1
#
_entry.id   AF-A0A1Y2GI51-F1
#
_cell.length_a   1.000
_cell.length_b   1.000
_cell.length_c   1.000
_cell.angle_alpha   90.00
_cell.angle_beta   90.00
_cell.angle_gamma   90.00
#
_symmetry.space_group_name_H-M   'P 1'
#
loop_
_entity.id
_entity.type
_entity.pdbx_description
1 polymer ?
#
loop_
_entity_poly.entity_id
_entity_poly.type
_entity_poly.pdbx_seq_one_letter_code
_entity_poly.pdbx_strand_id
1 'polypeptide(L)'
;MPLVFVFFCSLFFFTSLANSLVVTSFTTSSLQIYDGQEGFGEGVPWLEWTDGEQWALLYAQNFTLVIWVWYMIWMSSTFMSRTLSLRAFMPWKNRVWIGSCAASMLLQIVFCIISVFRGPNSVQSVPWWIYIIAFFWPVVFMPVQEIVKARDMKECVRAQKLAKLEFNTKLGMHSPL
;
A
#
# COMPACT_ATOMS: atom_id res chain seq x y z
N MET A 1 10.78 14.35 15.05
CA MET A 1 10.86 14.84 13.65
C MET A 1 11.65 13.89 12.73
N PRO A 2 12.96 13.62 12.90
CA PRO A 2 13.70 12.76 11.95
C PRO A 2 13.26 11.29 12.00
N LEU A 3 12.88 10.79 13.18
CA LEU A 3 12.54 9.37 13.37
C LEU A 3 11.26 8.95 12.64
N VAL A 4 10.23 9.80 12.62
CA VAL A 4 8.97 9.56 11.88
C VAL A 4 9.20 9.60 10.37
N PHE A 5 10.00 10.55 9.89
CA PHE A 5 10.35 10.66 8.48
C PHE A 5 11.13 9.44 7.99
N VAL A 6 12.15 9.01 8.74
CA VAL A 6 12.94 7.80 8.44
C VAL A 6 12.04 6.55 8.45
N PHE A 7 11.15 6.42 9.44
CA PHE A 7 10.20 5.31 9.47
C PHE A 7 9.25 5.32 8.28
N PHE A 8 8.72 6.48 7.90
CA PHE A 8 7.86 6.61 6.74
C PHE A 8 8.57 6.20 5.44
N CYS A 9 9.80 6.71 5.22
CA CYS A 9 10.62 6.30 4.08
C CYS A 9 10.89 4.79 4.09
N SER A 10 11.19 4.21 5.25
CA SER A 10 11.42 2.76 5.37
C SER A 10 10.16 1.96 5.04
N LEU A 11 8.99 2.39 5.52
CA LEU A 11 7.70 1.76 5.26
C LEU A 11 7.35 1.78 3.79
N PHE A 12 7.51 2.95 3.16
CA PHE A 12 7.28 3.12 1.72
C PHE A 12 8.21 2.22 0.89
N PHE A 13 9.47 2.11 1.31
CA PHE A 13 10.44 1.21 0.69
C PHE A 13 10.01 -0.25 0.82
N PHE A 14 9.63 -0.71 2.02
CA PHE A 14 9.19 -2.08 2.24
C PHE A 14 7.88 -2.42 1.52
N THR A 15 6.92 -1.48 1.41
CA THR A 15 5.69 -1.71 0.63
C THR A 15 5.97 -1.74 -0.87
N SER A 16 6.89 -0.91 -1.36
CA SER A 16 7.32 -0.92 -2.77
C SER A 16 8.05 -2.23 -3.12
N LEU A 17 8.96 -2.67 -2.25
CA LEU A 17 9.68 -3.93 -2.41
C LEU A 17 8.73 -5.13 -2.42
N ALA A 18 7.76 -5.16 -1.50
CA ALA A 18 6.75 -6.22 -1.49
C ALA A 18 5.87 -6.23 -2.75
N ASN A 19 5.49 -5.05 -3.27
CA ASN A 19 4.79 -4.97 -4.55
C ASN A 19 5.65 -5.50 -5.70
N SER A 20 6.93 -5.17 -5.75
CA SER A 20 7.84 -5.70 -6.77
C SER A 20 7.97 -7.24 -6.70
N LEU A 21 8.01 -7.81 -5.49
CA LEU A 21 8.01 -9.26 -5.30
C LEU A 21 6.69 -9.91 -5.75
N VAL A 22 5.55 -9.28 -5.45
CA VAL A 22 4.24 -9.77 -5.90
C VAL A 22 4.13 -9.70 -7.42
N VAL A 23 4.54 -8.59 -8.05
CA VAL A 23 4.57 -8.42 -9.51
C VAL A 23 5.38 -9.52 -10.16
N THR A 24 6.62 -9.71 -9.72
CA THR A 24 7.53 -10.71 -10.29
C THR A 24 7.02 -12.14 -10.11
N SER A 25 6.37 -12.43 -8.97
CA SER A 25 5.71 -13.73 -8.74
C SER A 25 4.51 -13.93 -9.66
N PHE A 26 3.73 -12.87 -9.90
CA PHE A 26 2.57 -12.92 -10.79
C PHE A 26 2.98 -13.07 -12.25
N THR A 27 4.00 -12.33 -12.70
CA THR A 27 4.49 -12.41 -14.09
C THR A 27 5.15 -13.75 -14.37
N THR A 28 5.93 -14.31 -13.43
CA THR A 28 6.54 -15.63 -13.62
C THR A 28 5.49 -16.73 -13.65
N SER A 29 4.48 -16.67 -12.76
CA SER A 29 3.38 -17.63 -12.76
C SER A 29 2.52 -17.53 -14.02
N SER A 30 2.22 -16.31 -14.49
CA SER A 30 1.46 -16.12 -15.73
C SER A 30 2.26 -16.59 -16.94
N LEU A 31 3.54 -16.24 -17.03
CA LEU A 31 4.40 -16.64 -18.15
C LEU A 31 4.59 -18.16 -18.22
N GLN A 32 4.75 -18.85 -17.09
CA GLN A 32 4.80 -20.32 -17.05
C GLN A 32 3.54 -21.00 -17.60
N ILE A 33 2.36 -20.38 -17.44
CA ILE A 33 1.10 -20.91 -17.99
C ILE A 33 1.08 -20.81 -19.51
N TYR A 34 1.67 -19.75 -20.09
CA TYR A 34 1.67 -19.53 -21.54
C TYR A 34 2.86 -20.20 -22.26
N ASP A 35 4.05 -20.21 -21.67
CA ASP A 35 5.26 -20.88 -22.19
C ASP A 35 5.10 -22.43 -22.21
N GLY A 36 4.29 -22.97 -21.29
CA GLY A 36 3.91 -24.38 -21.31
C GLY A 36 3.00 -24.79 -22.48
N GLN A 37 2.44 -23.84 -23.24
CA GLN A 37 1.58 -24.11 -24.39
C GLN A 37 2.30 -23.97 -25.74
N GLU A 38 3.35 -23.16 -25.84
CA GLU A 38 4.08 -22.93 -27.08
C GLU A 38 5.59 -22.98 -26.78
N GLY A 39 6.22 -24.12 -27.06
CA GLY A 39 7.69 -24.19 -26.97
C GLY A 39 8.29 -23.16 -27.92
N PHE A 40 9.31 -22.41 -27.45
CA PHE A 40 10.07 -21.41 -28.23
C PHE A 40 10.17 -21.80 -29.71
N GLY A 41 9.30 -21.25 -30.54
CA GLY A 41 9.24 -21.60 -31.96
C GLY A 41 10.57 -21.27 -32.61
N GLU A 42 11.21 -22.24 -33.25
CA GLU A 42 12.36 -21.97 -34.10
C GLU A 42 11.93 -20.97 -35.19
N GLY A 43 12.31 -19.70 -35.05
CA GLY A 43 12.06 -18.65 -36.04
C GLY A 43 11.40 -17.36 -35.54
N VAL A 44 10.94 -17.27 -34.29
CA VAL A 44 10.46 -15.99 -33.74
C VAL A 44 11.64 -15.06 -33.39
N PRO A 45 11.68 -13.82 -33.91
CA PRO A 45 12.67 -12.83 -33.50
C PRO A 45 12.57 -12.57 -31.99
N TRP A 46 13.72 -12.44 -31.31
CA TRP A 46 13.83 -12.15 -29.86
C TRP A 46 13.04 -10.92 -29.36
N LEU A 47 12.48 -10.12 -30.27
CA LEU A 47 11.76 -8.88 -30.00
C LEU A 47 10.25 -8.97 -30.24
N GLU A 48 9.75 -10.04 -30.87
CA GLU A 48 8.32 -10.22 -31.12
C GLU A 48 7.68 -10.98 -29.95
N TRP A 49 6.91 -10.27 -29.14
CA TRP A 49 6.16 -10.86 -28.03
C TRP A 49 4.96 -11.61 -28.59
N THR A 50 4.82 -12.89 -28.25
CA THR A 50 3.66 -13.68 -28.64
C THR A 50 2.39 -13.11 -28.00
N ASP A 51 1.24 -13.23 -28.65
CA ASP A 51 -0.05 -12.74 -28.13
C ASP A 51 -0.30 -13.24 -26.69
N GLY A 52 0.03 -14.51 -26.41
CA GLY A 52 -0.08 -15.09 -25.07
C GLY A 52 0.75 -14.36 -24.00
N GLU A 53 1.99 -14.00 -24.30
CA GLU A 53 2.87 -13.27 -23.39
C GLU A 53 2.37 -11.85 -23.12
N GLN A 54 1.83 -11.19 -24.15
CA GLN A 54 1.23 -9.85 -24.02
C GLN A 54 0.01 -9.88 -23.08
N TRP A 55 -0.86 -10.89 -23.22
CA TRP A 55 -1.98 -11.10 -22.31
C TRP A 55 -1.51 -11.41 -20.90
N ALA A 56 -0.49 -12.27 -20.73
CA ALA A 56 0.10 -12.61 -19.44
C ALA A 56 0.60 -11.37 -18.68
N LEU A 57 1.27 -10.45 -19.38
CA LEU A 57 1.75 -9.19 -18.82
C LEU A 57 0.58 -8.29 -18.43
N LEU A 58 -0.42 -8.15 -19.30
CA LEU A 58 -1.59 -7.30 -19.08
C LEU A 58 -2.40 -7.78 -17.86
N TYR A 59 -2.52 -9.09 -17.64
CA TYR A 59 -3.09 -9.64 -16.41
C TYR A 59 -2.25 -9.27 -15.18
N ALA A 60 -0.94 -9.52 -15.21
CA ALA A 60 -0.06 -9.21 -14.08
C ALA A 60 -0.09 -7.71 -13.72
N GLN A 61 -0.15 -6.82 -14.71
CA GLN A 61 -0.29 -5.38 -14.50
C GLN A 61 -1.60 -5.03 -13.79
N ASN A 62 -2.74 -5.54 -14.26
CA ASN A 62 -4.04 -5.26 -13.63
C ASN A 62 -4.10 -5.73 -12.17
N PHE A 63 -3.63 -6.95 -11.90
CA PHE A 63 -3.58 -7.48 -10.52
C PHE A 63 -2.66 -6.66 -9.63
N THR A 64 -1.50 -6.26 -10.14
CA THR A 64 -0.58 -5.37 -9.43
C THR A 64 -1.24 -4.05 -9.07
N LEU A 65 -1.98 -3.44 -9.99
CA LEU A 65 -2.68 -2.17 -9.75
C LEU A 65 -3.75 -2.30 -8.66
N VAL A 66 -4.49 -3.42 -8.62
CA VAL A 66 -5.47 -3.70 -7.54
C VAL A 66 -4.77 -3.77 -6.19
N ILE A 67 -3.66 -4.50 -6.10
CA ILE A 67 -2.88 -4.68 -4.86
C ILE A 67 -2.23 -3.35 -4.44
N TRP A 68 -1.77 -2.56 -5.40
CA TRP A 68 -1.24 -1.22 -5.17
C TRP A 68 -2.30 -0.29 -4.54
N VAL A 69 -3.51 -0.24 -5.11
CA VAL A 69 -4.62 0.55 -4.56
C VAL A 69 -4.97 0.07 -3.15
N TRP A 70 -4.99 -1.24 -2.92
CA TRP A 70 -5.18 -1.81 -1.59
C TRP A 70 -4.16 -1.28 -0.58
N TYR A 71 -2.87 -1.30 -0.91
CA TYR A 71 -1.81 -0.77 -0.03
C TYR A 71 -1.93 0.73 0.19
N MET A 72 -2.30 1.48 -0.85
CA MET A 72 -2.52 2.93 -0.75
C MET A 72 -3.69 3.27 0.18
N ILE A 73 -4.76 2.47 0.19
CA ILE A 73 -5.88 2.65 1.14
C ILE A 73 -5.39 2.50 2.57
N TRP A 74 -4.64 1.44 2.88
CA TRP A 74 -4.07 1.23 4.21
C TRP A 74 -3.10 2.34 4.61
N MET A 75 -2.21 2.75 3.70
CA MET A 75 -1.32 3.88 3.92
C MET A 75 -2.09 5.18 4.17
N SER A 76 -3.17 5.44 3.41
CA SER A 76 -4.00 6.64 3.58
C SER A 76 -4.64 6.73 4.97
N SER A 77 -5.02 5.59 5.55
CA SER A 77 -5.61 5.53 6.90
C SER A 77 -4.67 6.12 7.95
N THR A 78 -3.35 5.98 7.73
CA THR A 78 -2.34 6.53 8.64
C THR A 78 -2.21 8.04 8.54
N PHE A 79 -2.56 8.67 7.42
CA PHE A 79 -2.48 10.12 7.27
C PHE A 79 -3.66 10.88 7.85
N MET A 80 -4.77 10.19 8.16
CA MET A 80 -5.98 10.86 8.66
C MET A 80 -5.80 11.47 10.07
N SER A 81 -4.75 11.10 10.80
CA SER A 81 -4.42 11.73 12.09
C SER A 81 -2.91 11.85 12.24
N ARG A 82 -2.43 13.09 12.30
CA ARG A 82 -1.00 13.44 12.41
C ARG A 82 -0.40 13.05 13.77
N THR A 83 -1.17 13.15 14.85
CA THR A 83 -0.65 13.02 16.23
C THR A 83 -1.48 12.12 17.14
N LEU A 84 -2.68 11.71 16.72
CA LEU A 84 -3.56 10.85 17.49
C LEU A 84 -3.45 9.41 16.99
N SER A 85 -3.35 8.45 17.92
CA SER A 85 -3.39 7.02 17.60
C SER A 85 -4.74 6.64 16.98
N LEU A 86 -4.74 5.66 16.06
CA LEU A 86 -5.95 5.12 15.43
C LEU A 86 -6.94 4.51 16.46
N ARG A 87 -6.46 4.17 17.66
CA ARG A 87 -7.29 3.73 18.80
C ARG A 87 -8.13 4.85 19.42
N ALA A 88 -7.64 6.10 19.39
CA ALA A 88 -8.37 7.25 19.93
C ALA A 88 -9.29 7.90 18.90
N PHE A 89 -8.92 7.84 17.62
CA PHE A 89 -9.73 8.33 16.51
C PHE A 89 -9.91 7.23 15.48
N MET A 90 -11.02 6.49 15.60
CA MET A 90 -11.34 5.40 14.68
C MET A 90 -11.57 5.96 13.27
N PRO A 91 -10.82 5.51 12.25
CA PRO A 91 -10.93 6.06 10.90
C PRO A 91 -12.33 5.85 10.29
N TRP A 92 -13.09 4.87 10.79
CA TRP A 92 -14.45 4.60 10.34
C TRP A 92 -15.48 5.68 10.67
N LYS A 93 -15.14 6.65 11.52
CA LYS A 93 -16.03 7.77 11.81
C LYS A 93 -16.10 8.78 10.66
N ASN A 94 -15.09 8.82 9.79
CA ASN A 94 -15.05 9.73 8.65
C ASN A 94 -15.71 9.09 7.40
N ARG A 95 -16.97 9.44 7.16
CA ARG A 95 -17.74 8.96 6.01
C ARG A 95 -17.14 9.37 4.66
N VAL A 96 -16.49 10.53 4.59
CA VAL A 96 -15.85 11.01 3.35
C VAL A 96 -14.65 10.14 2.99
N TRP A 97 -13.82 9.78 3.98
CA TRP A 97 -12.67 8.89 3.75
C TRP A 97 -13.09 7.49 3.33
N ILE A 98 -14.12 6.92 3.97
CA ILE A 98 -14.69 5.63 3.55
C ILE A 98 -15.20 5.72 2.11
N GLY A 99 -15.93 6.79 1.76
CA GLY A 99 -16.43 7.03 0.41
C GLY A 99 -15.30 7.09 -0.62
N SER A 100 -14.21 7.82 -0.34
CA SER A 100 -13.05 7.89 -1.23
C SER A 100 -12.37 6.54 -1.39
N CYS A 101 -12.14 5.79 -0.31
CA CYS A 101 -11.52 4.47 -0.39
C CYS A 101 -12.39 3.47 -1.17
N ALA A 102 -13.70 3.47 -0.92
CA ALA A 102 -14.66 2.62 -1.63
C ALA A 102 -14.70 2.99 -3.12
N ALA A 103 -14.75 4.28 -3.45
CA ALA A 103 -14.75 4.74 -4.84
C ALA A 103 -13.46 4.36 -5.57
N SER A 104 -12.29 4.53 -4.95
CA SER A 104 -11.00 4.12 -5.54
C SER A 104 -10.94 2.62 -5.78
N MET A 105 -11.40 1.81 -4.83
CA MET A 105 -11.43 0.35 -4.99
C MET A 105 -12.40 -0.10 -6.07
N LEU A 106 -13.61 0.48 -6.11
CA LEU A 106 -14.61 0.19 -7.13
C LEU A 106 -14.12 0.56 -8.52
N LEU A 107 -13.52 1.73 -8.69
CA LEU A 107 -12.97 2.17 -9.96
C LEU A 107 -11.89 1.21 -10.46
N GLN A 108 -11.02 0.75 -9.56
CA GLN A 108 -9.97 -0.21 -9.89
C GLN A 108 -10.53 -1.60 -10.25
N ILE A 109 -11.58 -2.06 -9.56
CA ILE A 109 -12.26 -3.32 -9.90
C ILE A 109 -12.93 -3.23 -11.26
N VAL A 110 -13.63 -2.13 -11.55
CA VAL A 110 -14.28 -1.90 -12.86
C VAL A 110 -13.24 -1.88 -13.97
N PHE A 111 -12.11 -1.19 -13.78
CA PHE A 111 -11.00 -1.19 -14.73
C PHE A 111 -10.46 -2.60 -14.98
N CYS A 112 -10.24 -3.36 -13.91
CA CYS A 112 -9.77 -4.75 -14.00
C CYS A 112 -10.76 -5.63 -14.77
N ILE A 113 -12.06 -5.55 -14.49
CA ILE A 113 -13.10 -6.32 -15.19
C ILE A 113 -13.12 -6.01 -16.69
N ILE A 114 -13.09 -4.73 -17.06
CA ILE A 114 -13.07 -4.31 -18.48
C ILE A 114 -11.82 -4.82 -19.19
N SER A 115 -10.68 -4.79 -18.50
CA SER A 115 -9.40 -5.24 -19.05
C SER A 115 -9.36 -6.76 -19.22
N VAL A 116 -9.89 -7.52 -18.24
CA VAL A 116 -9.97 -8.98 -18.25
C VAL A 116 -10.98 -9.50 -19.27
N PHE A 117 -12.14 -8.85 -19.41
CA PHE A 117 -13.20 -9.25 -20.35
C PHE A 117 -12.76 -9.19 -21.82
N ARG A 118 -11.71 -8.43 -22.12
CA ARG A 118 -11.13 -8.35 -23.46
C ARG A 118 -10.14 -9.47 -23.79
N GLY A 119 -9.67 -10.22 -22.79
CA GLY A 119 -8.65 -11.26 -22.96
C GLY A 119 -9.19 -12.69 -22.94
N PRO A 120 -8.41 -13.66 -23.43
CA PRO A 120 -8.74 -15.08 -23.35
C PRO A 120 -8.80 -15.54 -21.87
N ASN A 121 -9.84 -16.30 -21.52
CA ASN A 121 -10.25 -16.66 -20.14
C ASN A 121 -9.29 -17.57 -19.34
N SER A 122 -7.97 -17.42 -19.42
CA SER A 122 -6.97 -18.24 -18.68
C SER A 122 -6.64 -17.72 -17.27
N VAL A 123 -7.52 -16.89 -16.68
CA VAL A 123 -7.30 -16.29 -15.35
C VAL A 123 -7.39 -17.31 -14.19
N GLN A 124 -7.84 -18.54 -14.46
CA GLN A 124 -8.10 -19.55 -13.43
C GLN A 124 -6.85 -20.22 -12.84
N SER A 125 -5.68 -20.08 -13.46
CA SER A 125 -4.48 -20.81 -13.06
C SER A 125 -3.54 -20.01 -12.13
N VAL A 126 -3.92 -18.80 -11.70
CA VAL A 126 -3.09 -18.05 -10.75
C VAL A 126 -3.11 -18.75 -9.39
N PRO A 127 -1.94 -19.03 -8.79
CA PRO A 127 -1.87 -19.67 -7.49
C PRO A 127 -2.53 -18.85 -6.37
N TRP A 128 -3.42 -19.49 -5.61
CA TRP A 128 -4.15 -18.87 -4.50
C TRP A 128 -3.24 -18.25 -3.42
N TRP A 129 -2.02 -18.77 -3.26
CA TRP A 129 -1.05 -18.29 -2.27
C TRP A 129 -0.61 -16.85 -2.53
N ILE A 130 -0.59 -16.40 -3.79
CA ILE A 130 -0.18 -15.04 -4.16
C ILE A 130 -1.16 -14.01 -3.58
N TYR A 131 -2.46 -14.31 -3.66
CA TYR A 131 -3.50 -13.44 -3.10
C TYR A 131 -3.41 -13.34 -1.57
N ILE A 132 -3.07 -14.44 -0.90
CA ILE A 132 -2.90 -14.43 0.56
C ILE A 132 -1.72 -13.56 0.97
N ILE A 133 -0.56 -13.73 0.32
CA ILE A 133 0.62 -12.94 0.66
C ILE A 133 0.34 -11.45 0.41
N ALA A 134 -0.26 -11.12 -0.73
CA ALA A 134 -0.60 -9.74 -1.06
C ALA A 134 -1.60 -9.13 -0.07
N PHE A 135 -2.65 -9.86 0.31
CA PHE A 135 -3.66 -9.33 1.23
C PHE A 135 -3.18 -9.27 2.69
N PHE A 136 -2.31 -10.19 3.10
CA PHE A 136 -1.81 -10.28 4.46
C PHE A 136 -0.75 -9.21 4.77
N TRP A 137 0.00 -8.75 3.76
CA TRP A 137 1.08 -7.79 3.95
C TRP A 137 0.64 -6.54 4.74
N PRO A 138 -0.42 -5.80 4.37
CA PRO A 138 -0.82 -4.57 5.09
C PRO A 138 -1.25 -4.82 6.54
N VAL A 139 -1.79 -6.00 6.84
CA VAL A 139 -2.22 -6.39 8.18
C VAL A 139 -1.03 -6.47 9.13
N VAL A 140 0.14 -6.89 8.64
CA VAL A 140 1.38 -6.96 9.42
C VAL A 140 2.00 -5.56 9.63
N PHE A 141 1.90 -4.66 8.65
CA PHE A 141 2.48 -3.31 8.77
C PHE A 141 1.66 -2.38 9.67
N MET A 142 0.34 -2.54 9.70
CA MET A 142 -0.55 -1.69 10.49
C MET A 142 -0.19 -1.62 12.00
N PRO A 143 0.06 -2.73 12.73
CA PRO A 143 0.45 -2.65 14.13
C PRO A 143 1.82 -1.99 14.34
N VAL A 144 2.77 -2.20 13.43
CA VAL A 144 4.08 -1.53 13.49
C VAL A 144 3.91 -0.01 13.38
N GLN A 145 3.03 0.45 12.49
CA GLN A 145 2.69 1.86 12.34
C GLN A 145 2.03 2.44 13.61
N GLU A 146 1.13 1.70 14.26
CA GLU A 146 0.53 2.15 15.52
C GLU A 146 1.56 2.33 16.63
N ILE A 147 2.53 1.40 16.76
CA ILE A 147 3.57 1.47 17.79
C ILE A 147 4.45 2.71 17.61
N VAL A 148 4.85 3.00 16.37
CA VAL A 148 5.67 4.19 16.06
C VAL A 148 4.92 5.46 16.40
N LYS A 149 3.64 5.56 16.00
CA LYS A 149 2.78 6.70 16.35
C LYS A 149 2.60 6.88 17.86
N ALA A 150 2.45 5.78 18.60
CA ALA A 150 2.32 5.85 20.05
C ALA A 150 3.58 6.42 20.73
N ARG A 151 4.77 6.09 20.21
CA ARG A 151 6.03 6.66 20.69
C ARG A 151 6.14 8.15 20.39
N ASP A 152 5.83 8.55 19.16
CA ASP A 152 5.90 9.97 18.73
C ASP A 152 4.93 10.84 19.53
N MET A 153 3.71 10.36 19.79
CA MET A 153 2.73 11.06 20.62
C MET A 153 3.27 11.31 22.04
N LYS A 154 3.97 10.34 22.64
CA LYS A 154 4.58 10.49 23.98
C LYS A 154 5.64 11.58 23.99
N GLU A 155 6.46 11.67 22.95
CA GLU A 155 7.47 12.72 22.79
C GLU A 155 6.83 14.10 22.59
N CYS A 156 5.79 14.20 21.75
CA CYS A 156 5.03 15.42 21.54
C CYS A 156 4.41 15.95 22.84
N VAL A 157 3.79 15.09 23.64
CA VAL A 157 3.21 15.48 24.94
C VAL A 157 4.30 15.98 25.89
N ARG A 158 5.49 15.36 25.87
CA ARG A 158 6.63 15.82 26.68
C ARG A 158 7.08 17.22 26.25
N ALA A 159 7.23 17.44 24.94
CA ALA A 159 7.63 18.74 24.40
C ALA A 159 6.60 19.84 24.70
N GLN A 160 5.30 19.54 24.57
CA GLN A 160 4.22 20.48 24.93
C GLN A 160 4.23 20.84 26.41
N LYS A 161 4.47 19.88 27.31
CA LYS A 161 4.59 20.13 28.76
C LYS A 161 5.78 21.05 29.08
N LEU A 162 6.92 20.83 28.44
CA LEU A 162 8.11 21.67 28.60
C LEU A 162 7.88 23.09 28.08
N ALA A 163 7.29 23.24 26.89
CA ALA A 163 6.95 24.55 26.34
C ALA A 163 5.97 25.32 27.23
N LYS A 164 4.99 24.63 27.82
CA LYS A 164 4.05 25.23 28.78
C LYS A 164 4.74 25.69 30.07
N LEU A 165 5.70 24.90 30.59
CA LEU A 165 6.49 25.28 31.76
C LEU A 165 7.33 26.52 31.47
N GLU A 166 8.04 26.54 30.34
CA GLU A 166 8.86 27.68 29.92
C GLU A 166 8.03 28.96 29.79
N PHE A 167 6.86 28.87 29.16
CA PHE A 167 5.92 29.99 29.05
C PHE A 167 5.48 30.51 30.43
N ASN A 168 5.06 29.63 31.34
CA ASN A 168 4.63 30.02 32.69
C ASN A 168 5.77 30.67 33.50
N THR A 169 7.01 30.15 33.39
CA THR A 169 8.17 30.75 34.07
C THR A 169 8.53 32.12 33.51
N LYS A 170 8.39 32.33 32.19
CA LYS A 170 8.63 33.63 31.56
C LYS A 170 7.56 34.66 31.91
N LEU A 171 6.29 34.26 32.05
CA LEU A 171 5.23 35.16 32.54
C LEU A 171 5.40 35.51 34.02
N GLY A 172 5.78 34.56 34.86
CA GLY A 172 5.97 34.78 36.30
C GLY A 172 7.15 35.71 36.65
N MET A 173 8.14 35.83 35.77
CA MET A 173 9.27 36.76 35.95
C MET A 173 8.96 38.21 35.52
N HIS A 174 7.88 38.45 34.78
CA HIS A 174 7.54 39.77 34.21
C HIS A 174 6.22 40.34 34.76
N SER A 175 5.67 39.80 35.86
CA SER A 175 4.54 40.44 36.52
C SER A 175 5.00 41.75 37.18
N PRO A 176 4.54 42.94 36.75
CA PRO A 176 4.84 44.16 37.46
C PRO A 176 4.21 44.08 38.87
N LEU A 177 5.01 44.39 39.89
CA LEU A 177 4.55 44.63 41.25
C LEU A 177 3.61 45.85 41.28
#